data_AF-A0A5B0T2V0-F1
#
_entry.id   AF-A0A5B0T2V0-F1
#
_cell.length_a   1.000
_cell.length_b   1.000
_cell.length_c   1.000
_cell.angle_alpha   90.00
_cell.angle_beta   90.00
_cell.angle_gamma   90.00
#
_symmetry.space_group_name_H-M   'P 1'
#
loop_
_entity.id
_entity.type
_entity.pdbx_description
1 polymer ?
#
loop_
_entity_poly.entity_id
_entity_poly.type
_entity_poly.pdbx_seq_one_letter_code
_entity_poly.pdbx_strand_id
1 'polypeptide(L)'
;MKMIVIADDFTGSNDTGVQLAKKGARTEVMLTPAQKPSRRADVLVINTESRAMPAMQAAAAVQQALAPWCEGEATPLVYKKIDSTFRGNVGAEVTAAMRTAGRTLAVIAAAIPAAGRTTQDGLCLVHGVPLLETEFASDPKTPIHSSRIAELVALQSDVPVHEVSLVDVRRGSLSALLSAFAKAGECMVVVDAMEERDLALIAQAVCEQKQMPLLVGAAGLANALPAATFMQEKQELPVLVVAGSMSEATRRQVEKAVCQGRAKVVDIDAARLVASSFAQEMDSVIEQACAQLSQQQHTILRTSRCAEDRDMIDTLCFNVGMSRQQLGELLSQRLGEITLRIIEQARIGGLFLTGGDIATAVASALGAEGYRIHSEVAPCIPCGTFVNSEIDDLPVITKAGGFGSDTTLCDALYFIEEMYRGN
;
A
#
# COMPACT_ATOMS: atom_id res chain seq x y z
N MET A 1 1.38 -1.78 -2.73
CA MET A 1 0.88 -0.61 -3.48
C MET A 1 1.19 -0.72 -4.96
N LYS A 2 0.16 -0.53 -5.81
CA LYS A 2 0.25 -0.56 -7.28
C LYS A 2 -0.13 0.79 -7.91
N MET A 3 -0.92 1.61 -7.23
CA MET A 3 -1.41 2.89 -7.75
C MET A 3 -1.30 4.00 -6.71
N ILE A 4 -1.00 5.21 -7.19
CA ILE A 4 -1.06 6.44 -6.42
C ILE A 4 -2.02 7.40 -7.12
N VAL A 5 -2.96 7.94 -6.35
CA VAL A 5 -3.85 9.01 -6.75
C VAL A 5 -3.36 10.30 -6.13
N ILE A 6 -3.06 11.31 -6.94
CA ILE A 6 -2.76 12.67 -6.45
C ILE A 6 -4.00 13.53 -6.69
N ALA A 7 -4.63 13.99 -5.62
CA ALA A 7 -5.88 14.75 -5.66
C ALA A 7 -5.67 16.17 -5.13
N ASP A 8 -6.35 17.14 -5.75
CA ASP A 8 -6.24 18.56 -5.45
C ASP A 8 -7.12 19.03 -4.27
N ASP A 9 -8.02 18.17 -3.79
CA ASP A 9 -8.87 18.40 -2.61
C ASP A 9 -9.27 17.10 -1.88
N PHE A 10 -9.71 17.25 -0.63
CA PHE A 10 -10.16 16.12 0.19
C PHE A 10 -11.41 15.41 -0.35
N THR A 11 -12.41 16.14 -0.86
CA THR A 11 -13.64 15.52 -1.36
C THR A 11 -13.35 14.68 -2.62
N GLY A 12 -12.59 15.22 -3.57
CA GLY A 12 -12.16 14.48 -4.76
C GLY A 12 -11.27 13.28 -4.45
N SER A 13 -10.47 13.36 -3.38
CA SER A 13 -9.70 12.22 -2.86
C SER A 13 -10.62 11.05 -2.51
N ASN A 14 -11.65 11.31 -1.69
CA ASN A 14 -12.60 10.29 -1.25
C ASN A 14 -13.47 9.76 -2.40
N ASP A 15 -13.94 10.65 -3.29
CA ASP A 15 -14.78 10.29 -4.44
C ASP A 15 -14.07 9.33 -5.40
N THR A 16 -12.76 9.47 -5.55
CA THR A 16 -11.94 8.57 -6.38
C THR A 16 -11.61 7.30 -5.61
N GLY A 17 -11.20 7.45 -4.35
CA GLY A 17 -10.84 6.32 -3.49
C GLY A 17 -11.97 5.31 -3.34
N VAL A 18 -13.22 5.77 -3.21
CA VAL A 18 -14.38 4.88 -3.09
C VAL A 18 -14.62 4.04 -4.35
N GLN A 19 -14.28 4.52 -5.55
CA GLN A 19 -14.45 3.74 -6.79
C GLN A 19 -13.49 2.55 -6.81
N LEU A 20 -12.28 2.75 -6.30
CA LEU A 20 -11.23 1.72 -6.23
C LEU A 20 -11.53 0.74 -5.09
N ALA A 21 -11.94 1.25 -3.92
CA ALA A 21 -12.34 0.43 -2.78
C ALA A 21 -13.54 -0.47 -3.05
N LYS A 22 -14.56 0.02 -3.79
CA LYS A 22 -15.72 -0.79 -4.21
C LYS A 22 -15.35 -1.98 -5.08
N LYS A 23 -14.17 -1.94 -5.71
CA LYS A 23 -13.61 -3.04 -6.51
C LYS A 23 -12.68 -3.96 -5.71
N GLY A 24 -12.57 -3.77 -4.40
CA GLY A 24 -11.82 -4.63 -3.48
C GLY A 24 -10.43 -4.11 -3.10
N ALA A 25 -9.99 -2.97 -3.63
CA ALA A 25 -8.67 -2.42 -3.30
C ALA A 25 -8.63 -1.84 -1.88
N ARG A 26 -7.57 -2.14 -1.14
CA ARG A 26 -7.28 -1.41 0.11
C ARG A 26 -6.80 -0.01 -0.24
N THR A 27 -7.70 0.95 -0.07
CA THR A 27 -7.50 2.34 -0.50
C THR A 27 -7.43 3.25 0.71
N GLU A 28 -6.34 4.01 0.82
CA GLU A 28 -6.09 4.88 1.96
C GLU A 28 -5.85 6.32 1.50
N VAL A 29 -6.47 7.27 2.20
CA VAL A 29 -6.35 8.71 1.92
C VAL A 29 -5.45 9.34 2.97
N MET A 30 -4.30 9.85 2.53
CA MET A 30 -3.41 10.66 3.36
C MET A 30 -3.79 12.13 3.23
N LEU A 31 -3.92 12.79 4.39
CA LEU A 31 -4.25 14.22 4.46
C LEU A 31 -3.05 15.10 4.11
N THR A 32 -1.83 14.55 4.24
CA THR A 32 -0.59 15.23 3.90
C THR A 32 0.40 14.27 3.24
N PRO A 33 1.31 14.75 2.38
CA PRO A 33 2.34 13.92 1.75
C PRO A 33 3.34 13.27 2.73
N ALA A 34 3.43 13.76 3.97
CA ALA A 34 4.34 13.23 4.97
C ALA A 34 3.85 11.94 5.63
N GLN A 35 2.55 11.64 5.52
CA GLN A 35 1.95 10.44 6.09
C GLN A 35 2.20 9.24 5.19
N LYS A 36 2.47 8.09 5.80
CA LYS A 36 2.71 6.82 5.10
C LYS A 36 1.45 5.96 5.11
N PRO A 37 1.12 5.28 4.00
CA PRO A 37 0.05 4.30 3.99
C PRO A 37 0.45 3.03 4.78
N SER A 38 -0.55 2.19 5.09
CA SER A 38 -0.30 0.85 5.59
C SER A 38 0.48 0.01 4.57
N ARG A 39 1.13 -1.06 5.05
CA ARG A 39 1.92 -1.96 4.21
C ARG A 39 1.09 -2.72 3.19
N ARG A 40 -0.21 -2.89 3.43
CA ARG A 40 -1.11 -3.60 2.51
C ARG A 40 -1.93 -2.68 1.62
N ALA A 41 -1.71 -1.37 1.66
CA ALA A 41 -2.38 -0.46 0.74
C ALA A 41 -2.10 -0.87 -0.72
N ASP A 42 -3.18 -1.10 -1.47
CA ASP A 42 -3.15 -1.27 -2.92
C ASP A 42 -3.04 0.09 -3.60
N VAL A 43 -3.81 1.04 -3.07
CA VAL A 43 -3.96 2.40 -3.58
C VAL A 43 -3.69 3.39 -2.45
N LEU A 44 -2.77 4.32 -2.71
CA LEU A 44 -2.56 5.50 -1.89
C LEU A 44 -3.19 6.71 -2.58
N VAL A 45 -4.02 7.45 -1.86
CA VAL A 45 -4.53 8.76 -2.30
C VAL A 45 -3.84 9.83 -1.47
N ILE A 46 -3.15 10.76 -2.11
CA ILE A 46 -2.53 11.91 -1.44
C ILE A 46 -3.32 13.16 -1.80
N ASN A 47 -3.83 13.83 -0.78
CA ASN A 47 -4.47 15.13 -0.93
C ASN A 47 -3.41 16.24 -0.86
N THR A 48 -3.32 17.07 -1.89
CA THR A 48 -2.40 18.22 -1.94
C THR A 48 -3.06 19.53 -1.50
N GLU A 49 -4.39 19.57 -1.32
CA GLU A 49 -5.17 20.78 -1.04
C GLU A 49 -4.81 21.97 -1.97
N SER A 50 -4.46 21.65 -3.22
CA SER A 50 -3.82 22.58 -4.16
C SER A 50 -4.78 23.30 -5.10
N ARG A 51 -6.09 22.98 -5.05
CA ARG A 51 -7.09 23.54 -5.98
C ARG A 51 -7.05 25.07 -6.07
N ALA A 52 -7.02 25.75 -4.93
CA ALA A 52 -7.04 27.22 -4.86
C ALA A 52 -5.65 27.85 -4.67
N MET A 53 -4.58 27.05 -4.77
CA MET A 53 -3.22 27.57 -4.69
C MET A 53 -2.82 28.29 -5.98
N PRO A 54 -1.79 29.16 -5.96
CA PRO A 54 -1.13 29.61 -7.18
C PRO A 54 -0.57 28.41 -7.97
N ALA A 55 -0.69 28.45 -9.31
CA ALA A 55 -0.32 27.34 -10.19
C ALA A 55 1.10 26.78 -9.95
N MET A 56 2.10 27.63 -9.72
CA MET A 56 3.46 27.17 -9.41
C MET A 56 3.55 26.41 -8.07
N GLN A 57 2.78 26.83 -7.06
CA GLN A 57 2.76 26.16 -5.77
C GLN A 57 2.01 24.82 -5.86
N ALA A 58 0.92 24.77 -6.62
CA ALA A 58 0.19 23.52 -6.90
C ALA A 58 1.07 22.49 -7.63
N ALA A 59 1.81 22.93 -8.66
CA ALA A 59 2.78 22.08 -9.35
C ALA A 59 3.87 21.55 -8.41
N ALA A 60 4.43 22.41 -7.55
CA ALA A 60 5.43 22.02 -6.56
C ALA A 60 4.86 21.01 -5.54
N ALA A 61 3.62 21.19 -5.08
CA ALA A 61 2.96 20.27 -4.16
C ALA A 61 2.76 18.87 -4.79
N VAL A 62 2.35 18.81 -6.07
CA VAL A 62 2.26 17.55 -6.82
C VAL A 62 3.61 16.87 -6.95
N GLN A 63 4.66 17.62 -7.29
CA GLN A 63 6.02 17.08 -7.39
C GLN A 63 6.51 16.52 -6.04
N GLN A 64 6.33 17.27 -4.95
CA GLN A 64 6.71 16.84 -3.61
C GLN A 64 5.95 15.59 -3.15
N ALA A 65 4.66 15.50 -3.47
CA ALA A 65 3.84 14.35 -3.13
C ALA A 65 4.22 13.08 -3.92
N LEU A 66 4.64 13.25 -5.17
CA LEU A 66 4.85 12.13 -6.10
C LEU A 66 6.30 11.65 -6.16
N ALA A 67 7.29 12.54 -6.04
CA ALA A 67 8.71 12.21 -6.21
C ALA A 67 9.20 11.01 -5.37
N PRO A 68 8.86 10.88 -4.06
CA PRO A 68 9.30 9.75 -3.24
C PRO A 68 8.88 8.38 -3.76
N TRP A 69 7.88 8.33 -4.64
CA TRP A 69 7.30 7.11 -5.18
C TRP A 69 7.77 6.78 -6.60
N CYS A 70 8.53 7.69 -7.23
CA CYS A 70 9.03 7.53 -8.59
C CYS A 70 10.50 7.07 -8.66
N GLU A 71 11.20 7.00 -7.53
CA GLU A 71 12.64 6.70 -7.45
C GLU A 71 13.00 5.21 -7.34
N GLY A 72 12.01 4.29 -7.24
CA GLY A 72 12.23 2.85 -7.02
C GLY A 72 12.14 1.95 -8.27
N GLU A 73 12.55 0.68 -8.14
CA GLU A 73 12.53 -0.34 -9.22
C GLU A 73 11.13 -0.61 -9.80
N ALA A 74 10.08 -0.42 -9.00
CA ALA A 74 8.69 -0.56 -9.43
C ALA A 74 7.95 0.77 -9.24
N THR A 75 7.75 1.50 -10.33
CA THR A 75 6.98 2.76 -10.31
C THR A 75 5.48 2.45 -10.31
N PRO A 76 4.71 2.96 -9.32
CA PRO A 76 3.27 2.74 -9.30
C PRO A 76 2.58 3.47 -10.47
N LEU A 77 1.38 3.01 -10.82
CA LEU A 77 0.50 3.72 -11.73
C LEU A 77 0.10 5.06 -11.08
N VAL A 78 0.31 6.16 -11.79
CA VAL A 78 -0.04 7.50 -11.29
C VAL A 78 -1.37 7.93 -11.90
N TYR A 79 -2.28 8.37 -11.03
CA TYR A 79 -3.56 8.94 -11.41
C TYR A 79 -3.66 10.35 -10.85
N LYS A 80 -3.71 11.35 -11.71
CA LYS A 80 -4.00 12.71 -11.31
C LYS A 80 -5.51 12.89 -11.24
N LYS A 81 -6.03 12.94 -10.02
CA LYS A 81 -7.42 13.32 -9.77
C LYS A 81 -7.55 14.83 -9.96
N ILE A 82 -8.48 15.23 -10.82
CA ILE A 82 -8.88 16.61 -11.08
C ILE A 82 -10.37 16.81 -10.80
N ASP A 83 -10.79 18.05 -10.56
CA ASP A 83 -12.20 18.41 -10.47
C ASP A 83 -12.94 18.09 -11.78
N SER A 84 -14.12 17.47 -11.71
CA SER A 84 -14.90 17.11 -12.91
C SER A 84 -15.39 18.33 -13.71
N THR A 85 -15.38 19.50 -13.07
CA THR A 85 -15.68 20.81 -13.64
C THR A 85 -14.43 21.65 -13.86
N PHE A 86 -13.24 21.01 -13.90
CA PHE A 86 -11.94 21.60 -14.27
C PHE A 86 -11.49 22.81 -13.43
N ARG A 87 -12.03 23.00 -12.21
CA ARG A 87 -11.55 24.05 -11.30
C ARG A 87 -10.13 23.78 -10.82
N GLY A 88 -9.39 24.86 -10.58
CA GLY A 88 -8.04 24.84 -10.04
C GLY A 88 -6.94 24.78 -11.10
N ASN A 89 -5.86 24.06 -10.78
CA ASN A 89 -4.59 24.15 -11.48
C ASN A 89 -4.33 22.96 -12.41
N VAL A 90 -5.34 22.54 -13.18
CA VAL A 90 -5.31 21.30 -13.98
C VAL A 90 -4.06 21.22 -14.87
N GLY A 91 -3.77 22.25 -15.68
CA GLY A 91 -2.64 22.18 -16.60
C GLY A 91 -1.29 22.12 -15.87
N ALA A 92 -1.09 22.97 -14.86
CA ALA A 92 0.15 23.02 -14.10
C ALA A 92 0.40 21.72 -13.31
N GLU A 93 -0.64 21.18 -12.68
CA GLU A 93 -0.54 19.95 -11.90
C GLU A 93 -0.33 18.71 -12.77
N VAL A 94 -1.01 18.61 -13.92
CA VAL A 94 -0.82 17.49 -14.86
C VAL A 94 0.59 17.52 -15.44
N THR A 95 1.10 18.70 -15.81
CA THR A 95 2.49 18.84 -16.29
C THR A 95 3.50 18.43 -15.23
N ALA A 96 3.31 18.86 -13.98
CA ALA A 96 4.17 18.45 -12.87
C ALA A 96 4.14 16.93 -12.65
N ALA A 97 2.95 16.32 -12.67
CA ALA A 97 2.79 14.88 -12.52
C ALA A 97 3.44 14.10 -13.68
N MET A 98 3.28 14.54 -14.94
CA MET A 98 3.88 13.92 -16.12
C MET A 98 5.40 13.89 -16.01
N ARG A 99 6.00 15.05 -15.75
CA ARG A 99 7.46 15.22 -15.67
C ARG A 99 8.05 14.45 -14.49
N THR A 100 7.38 14.48 -13.33
CA THR A 100 7.82 13.74 -12.14
C THR A 100 7.73 12.23 -12.33
N ALA A 101 6.66 11.74 -12.97
CA ALA A 101 6.45 10.31 -13.24
C ALA A 101 7.20 9.79 -14.48
N GLY A 102 7.95 10.65 -15.19
CA GLY A 102 8.65 10.30 -16.42
C GLY A 102 7.72 9.83 -17.55
N ARG A 103 6.53 10.44 -17.67
CA ARG A 103 5.52 10.09 -18.69
C ARG A 103 5.46 11.17 -19.77
N THR A 104 5.60 10.76 -21.03
CA THR A 104 5.48 11.64 -22.19
C THR A 104 4.04 11.84 -22.65
N LEU A 105 3.12 10.97 -22.23
CA LEU A 105 1.71 11.02 -22.61
C LEU A 105 0.83 11.09 -21.36
N ALA A 106 -0.12 12.04 -21.34
CA ALA A 106 -1.23 12.05 -20.40
C ALA A 106 -2.57 11.89 -21.12
N VAL A 107 -3.50 11.14 -20.53
CA VAL A 107 -4.86 10.97 -21.03
C VAL A 107 -5.83 11.61 -20.04
N ILE A 108 -6.54 12.62 -20.50
CA ILE A 108 -7.50 13.43 -19.72
C ILE A 108 -8.92 12.98 -20.05
N ALA A 109 -9.57 12.30 -19.10
CA ALA A 109 -10.98 11.92 -19.17
C ALA A 109 -11.66 12.19 -17.83
N ALA A 110 -12.34 13.32 -17.71
CA ALA A 110 -12.93 13.81 -16.45
C ALA A 110 -14.45 13.58 -16.34
N ALA A 111 -15.07 12.93 -17.33
CA ALA A 111 -16.51 12.67 -17.32
C ALA A 111 -16.93 11.83 -16.10
N ILE A 112 -18.11 12.13 -15.58
CA ILE A 112 -18.85 11.33 -14.61
C ILE A 112 -20.32 11.31 -15.10
N PRO A 113 -20.65 10.47 -16.09
CA PRO A 113 -21.98 10.44 -16.71
C PRO A 113 -23.12 10.32 -15.70
N ALA A 114 -22.97 9.47 -14.68
CA ALA A 114 -23.97 9.31 -13.61
C ALA A 114 -24.21 10.59 -12.79
N ALA A 115 -23.24 11.51 -12.75
CA ALA A 115 -23.38 12.83 -12.13
C ALA A 115 -23.69 13.93 -13.15
N GLY A 116 -23.98 13.58 -14.41
CA GLY A 116 -24.26 14.54 -15.49
C GLY A 116 -23.03 15.32 -15.97
N ARG A 117 -21.80 14.87 -15.68
CA ARG A 117 -20.59 15.48 -16.23
C ARG A 117 -20.15 14.69 -17.45
N THR A 118 -20.10 15.32 -18.61
CA THR A 118 -19.75 14.67 -19.88
C THR A 118 -18.77 15.52 -20.67
N THR A 119 -18.07 14.87 -21.61
CA THR A 119 -17.18 15.54 -22.55
C THR A 119 -17.62 15.21 -23.96
N GLN A 120 -17.90 16.24 -24.75
CA GLN A 120 -18.35 16.13 -26.12
C GLN A 120 -17.69 17.20 -26.98
N ASP A 121 -17.06 16.80 -28.09
CA ASP A 121 -16.37 17.69 -29.03
C ASP A 121 -15.31 18.56 -28.33
N GLY A 122 -14.64 17.99 -27.31
CA GLY A 122 -13.65 18.65 -26.46
C GLY A 122 -14.22 19.59 -25.38
N LEU A 123 -15.55 19.76 -25.31
CA LEU A 123 -16.23 20.61 -24.34
C LEU A 123 -16.62 19.82 -23.09
N CYS A 124 -16.35 20.38 -21.91
CA CYS A 124 -16.94 19.93 -20.66
C CYS A 124 -18.39 20.43 -20.55
N LEU A 125 -19.31 19.49 -20.31
CA LEU A 125 -20.73 19.77 -20.13
C LEU A 125 -21.19 19.31 -18.74
N VAL A 126 -22.02 20.13 -18.10
CA VAL A 126 -22.71 19.81 -16.83
C VAL A 126 -24.21 19.75 -17.12
N HIS A 127 -24.81 18.58 -16.98
CA HIS A 127 -26.21 18.31 -17.32
C HIS A 127 -26.58 18.77 -18.75
N GLY A 128 -25.63 18.61 -19.70
CA GLY A 128 -25.79 19.02 -21.10
C GLY A 128 -25.53 20.51 -21.37
N VAL A 129 -25.28 21.32 -20.35
CA VAL A 129 -24.96 22.75 -20.47
C VAL A 129 -23.43 22.94 -20.51
N PRO A 130 -22.89 23.74 -21.44
CA PRO A 130 -21.46 24.05 -21.47
C PRO A 130 -20.97 24.61 -20.13
N LEU A 131 -19.81 24.13 -19.65
CA LEU A 131 -19.28 24.47 -18.32
C LEU A 131 -19.24 25.97 -18.02
N LEU A 132 -18.87 26.82 -19.00
CA LEU A 132 -18.79 28.27 -18.85
C LEU A 132 -20.16 28.94 -18.61
N GLU A 133 -21.27 28.25 -18.91
CA GLU A 133 -22.65 28.73 -18.72
C GLU A 133 -23.29 28.22 -17.41
N THR A 134 -22.49 27.59 -16.54
CA THR A 134 -22.95 27.00 -15.28
C THR A 134 -22.49 27.83 -14.08
N GLU A 135 -22.98 27.53 -12.87
CA GLU A 135 -22.52 28.21 -11.66
C GLU A 135 -21.01 28.06 -11.40
N PHE A 136 -20.38 26.98 -11.89
CA PHE A 136 -18.96 26.68 -11.71
C PHE A 136 -18.05 27.71 -12.41
N ALA A 137 -18.54 28.39 -13.45
CA ALA A 137 -17.82 29.49 -14.10
C ALA A 137 -17.57 30.67 -13.16
N SER A 138 -18.46 30.87 -12.18
CA SER A 138 -18.42 31.94 -11.19
C SER A 138 -17.97 31.49 -9.80
N ASP A 139 -17.28 30.36 -9.71
CA ASP A 139 -16.77 29.83 -8.43
C ASP A 139 -15.97 30.91 -7.68
N PRO A 140 -16.23 31.14 -6.38
CA PRO A 140 -15.68 32.28 -5.64
C PRO A 140 -14.17 32.19 -5.42
N LYS A 141 -13.55 31.02 -5.59
CA LYS A 141 -12.12 30.80 -5.39
C LYS A 141 -11.38 30.52 -6.69
N THR A 142 -12.00 29.74 -7.57
CA THR A 142 -11.37 29.16 -8.77
C THR A 142 -12.33 29.22 -9.95
N PRO A 143 -12.66 30.42 -10.46
CA PRO A 143 -13.56 30.56 -11.60
C PRO A 143 -12.98 29.92 -12.86
N ILE A 144 -13.86 29.51 -13.77
CA ILE A 144 -13.52 28.89 -15.05
C ILE A 144 -13.70 29.89 -16.19
N HIS A 145 -12.85 29.81 -17.21
CA HIS A 145 -12.82 30.78 -18.33
C HIS A 145 -13.10 30.17 -19.70
N SER A 146 -13.30 28.86 -19.80
CA SER A 146 -13.67 28.17 -21.05
C SER A 146 -14.47 26.90 -20.76
N SER A 147 -15.31 26.49 -21.69
CA SER A 147 -15.90 25.14 -21.70
C SER A 147 -14.99 24.13 -22.39
N ARG A 148 -14.04 24.57 -23.21
CA ARG A 148 -13.13 23.69 -23.96
C ARG A 148 -11.97 23.27 -23.06
N ILE A 149 -11.85 21.96 -22.83
CA ILE A 149 -10.89 21.42 -21.88
C ILE A 149 -9.45 21.71 -22.32
N ALA A 150 -9.16 21.60 -23.62
CA ALA A 150 -7.82 21.87 -24.14
C ALA A 150 -7.36 23.32 -23.86
N GLU A 151 -8.28 24.28 -23.94
CA GLU A 151 -7.97 25.68 -23.62
C GLU A 151 -7.67 25.84 -22.12
N LEU A 152 -8.48 25.25 -21.24
CA LEU A 152 -8.26 25.31 -19.79
C LEU A 152 -6.90 24.75 -19.39
N VAL A 153 -6.50 23.63 -19.98
CA VAL A 153 -5.21 22.99 -19.74
C VAL A 153 -4.06 23.83 -20.28
N ALA A 154 -4.18 24.32 -21.52
CA ALA A 154 -3.13 25.10 -22.18
C ALA A 154 -2.85 26.47 -21.52
N LEU A 155 -3.81 27.04 -20.78
CA LEU A 155 -3.58 28.27 -20.01
C LEU A 155 -2.52 28.13 -18.90
N GLN A 156 -2.23 26.91 -18.45
CA GLN A 156 -1.37 26.62 -17.31
C GLN A 156 -0.22 25.65 -17.66
N SER A 157 -0.05 25.30 -18.93
CA SER A 157 0.88 24.28 -19.39
C SER A 157 1.52 24.65 -20.73
N ASP A 158 2.79 24.30 -20.88
CA ASP A 158 3.55 24.38 -22.12
C ASP A 158 3.47 23.09 -22.97
N VAL A 159 2.83 22.05 -22.45
CA VAL A 159 2.69 20.75 -23.13
C VAL A 159 1.56 20.82 -24.16
N PRO A 160 1.79 20.39 -25.42
CA PRO A 160 0.75 20.33 -26.45
C PRO A 160 -0.47 19.50 -26.03
N VAL A 161 -1.67 20.01 -26.31
CA VAL A 161 -2.93 19.33 -26.01
C VAL A 161 -3.62 18.93 -27.31
N HIS A 162 -3.97 17.65 -27.42
CA HIS A 162 -4.78 17.09 -28.50
C HIS A 162 -6.16 16.69 -27.99
N GLU A 163 -7.14 16.64 -28.89
CA GLU A 163 -8.49 16.18 -28.58
C GLU A 163 -8.81 14.96 -29.42
N VAL A 164 -9.45 13.96 -28.82
CA VAL A 164 -9.94 12.76 -29.50
C VAL A 164 -11.44 12.68 -29.34
N SER A 165 -12.13 12.59 -30.49
CA SER A 165 -13.58 12.61 -30.56
C SER A 165 -14.20 11.33 -30.02
N LEU A 166 -15.47 11.43 -29.61
CA LEU A 166 -16.26 10.27 -29.19
C LEU A 166 -16.36 9.18 -30.28
N VAL A 167 -16.34 9.58 -31.55
CA VAL A 167 -16.39 8.67 -32.70
C VAL A 167 -15.16 7.78 -32.74
N ASP A 168 -13.97 8.35 -32.53
CA ASP A 168 -12.71 7.60 -32.54
C ASP A 168 -12.59 6.65 -31.34
N VAL A 169 -13.10 7.06 -30.18
CA VAL A 169 -13.21 6.21 -28.98
C VAL A 169 -14.08 4.99 -29.28
N ARG A 170 -15.32 5.21 -29.76
CA ARG A 170 -16.31 4.14 -29.99
C ARG A 170 -15.94 3.23 -31.17
N ARG A 171 -15.12 3.69 -32.11
CA ARG A 171 -14.55 2.86 -33.20
C ARG A 171 -13.33 2.05 -32.79
N GLY A 172 -12.86 2.18 -31.54
CA GLY A 172 -11.65 1.49 -31.05
C GLY A 172 -10.35 2.03 -31.64
N SER A 173 -10.35 3.26 -32.16
CA SER A 173 -9.15 3.89 -32.77
C SER A 173 -8.23 4.56 -31.73
N LEU A 174 -8.74 4.77 -30.51
CA LEU A 174 -8.02 5.48 -29.44
C LEU A 174 -6.64 4.90 -29.15
N SER A 175 -6.50 3.58 -29.01
CA SER A 175 -5.23 2.93 -28.67
C SER A 175 -4.12 3.23 -29.70
N ALA A 176 -4.47 3.19 -31.00
CA ALA A 176 -3.55 3.53 -32.09
C ALA A 176 -3.21 5.02 -32.12
N LEU A 177 -4.18 5.90 -31.87
CA LEU A 177 -3.97 7.34 -31.77
C LEU A 177 -3.03 7.71 -30.61
N LEU A 178 -3.25 7.16 -29.42
CA LEU A 178 -2.36 7.35 -28.27
C LEU A 178 -0.93 6.92 -28.57
N SER A 179 -0.74 5.79 -29.24
CA SER A 179 0.56 5.32 -29.71
C SER A 179 1.22 6.25 -30.74
N ALA A 180 0.44 6.92 -31.59
CA ALA A 180 0.95 7.90 -32.54
C ALA A 180 1.38 9.20 -31.83
N PHE A 181 0.55 9.69 -30.90
CA PHE A 181 0.85 10.87 -30.08
C PHE A 181 2.11 10.68 -29.23
N ALA A 182 2.22 9.54 -28.53
CA ALA A 182 3.41 9.22 -27.72
C ALA A 182 4.72 9.17 -28.52
N LYS A 183 4.66 8.82 -29.82
CA LYS A 183 5.82 8.85 -30.72
C LYS A 183 6.20 10.25 -31.19
N ALA A 184 5.23 11.16 -31.26
CA ALA A 184 5.45 12.53 -31.72
C ALA A 184 6.14 13.42 -30.67
N GLY A 185 5.95 13.12 -29.38
CA GLY A 185 6.64 13.82 -28.29
C GLY A 185 5.82 13.85 -27.01
N GLU A 186 6.20 14.77 -26.11
CA GLU A 186 5.43 15.06 -24.89
C GLU A 186 4.09 15.72 -25.27
N CYS A 187 2.96 15.15 -24.84
CA CYS A 187 1.63 15.69 -25.11
C CYS A 187 0.56 15.22 -24.11
N MET A 188 -0.54 15.97 -24.05
CA MET A 188 -1.76 15.62 -23.32
C MET A 188 -2.89 15.35 -24.33
N VAL A 189 -3.75 14.38 -24.03
CA VAL A 189 -4.88 14.02 -24.90
C VAL A 189 -6.17 14.09 -24.11
N VAL A 190 -7.03 15.06 -24.44
CA VAL A 190 -8.41 15.14 -23.96
C VAL A 190 -9.25 14.15 -24.75
N VAL A 191 -9.99 13.30 -24.06
CA VAL A 191 -10.80 12.26 -24.69
C VAL A 191 -12.27 12.44 -24.33
N ASP A 192 -13.12 12.53 -25.34
CA ASP A 192 -14.57 12.61 -25.15
C ASP A 192 -15.14 11.37 -24.47
N ALA A 193 -16.14 11.59 -23.61
CA ALA A 193 -16.90 10.54 -22.94
C ALA A 193 -18.26 11.06 -22.50
N MET A 194 -19.34 10.39 -22.93
CA MET A 194 -20.71 10.77 -22.58
C MET A 194 -21.39 9.72 -21.69
N GLU A 195 -20.93 8.48 -21.74
CA GLU A 195 -21.50 7.33 -21.03
C GLU A 195 -20.40 6.49 -20.36
N GLU A 196 -20.77 5.67 -19.37
CA GLU A 196 -19.82 4.80 -18.65
C GLU A 196 -19.07 3.83 -19.59
N ARG A 197 -19.74 3.38 -20.67
CA ARG A 197 -19.09 2.54 -21.70
C ARG A 197 -17.94 3.26 -22.42
N ASP A 198 -18.01 4.58 -22.56
CA ASP A 198 -16.97 5.35 -23.23
C ASP A 198 -15.72 5.40 -22.33
N LEU A 199 -15.92 5.63 -21.03
CA LEU A 199 -14.85 5.56 -20.03
C LEU A 199 -14.21 4.16 -19.97
N ALA A 200 -15.00 3.09 -20.11
CA ALA A 200 -14.48 1.72 -20.19
C ALA A 200 -13.59 1.49 -21.42
N LEU A 201 -13.99 2.03 -22.59
CA LEU A 201 -13.17 1.97 -23.80
C LEU A 201 -11.88 2.79 -23.66
N ILE A 202 -11.94 3.95 -22.99
CA ILE A 202 -10.74 4.75 -22.66
C ILE A 202 -9.80 3.96 -21.76
N ALA A 203 -10.33 3.38 -20.67
CA ALA A 203 -9.57 2.56 -19.73
C ALA A 203 -8.91 1.34 -20.42
N GLN A 204 -9.60 0.70 -21.36
CA GLN A 204 -9.04 -0.38 -22.16
C GLN A 204 -7.88 0.13 -23.04
N ALA A 205 -8.10 1.20 -23.81
CA ALA A 205 -7.10 1.73 -24.75
C ALA A 205 -5.82 2.20 -24.06
N VAL A 206 -5.91 2.76 -22.84
CA VAL A 206 -4.72 3.13 -22.06
C VAL A 206 -3.96 1.89 -21.57
N CYS A 207 -4.65 0.82 -21.19
CA CYS A 207 -4.03 -0.44 -20.73
C CYS A 207 -3.31 -1.20 -21.85
N GLU A 208 -3.67 -0.94 -23.12
CA GLU A 208 -3.03 -1.53 -24.29
C GLU A 208 -1.69 -0.84 -24.65
N GLN A 209 -1.38 0.31 -24.05
CA GLN A 209 -0.13 1.02 -24.33
C GLN A 209 1.07 0.29 -23.73
N LYS A 210 2.18 0.24 -24.48
CA LYS A 210 3.45 -0.37 -24.00
C LYS A 210 3.95 0.24 -22.70
N GLN A 211 3.80 1.56 -22.59
CA GLN A 211 4.06 2.31 -21.37
C GLN A 211 2.75 3.00 -21.00
N MET A 212 2.25 2.74 -19.79
CA MET A 212 1.04 3.39 -19.30
C MET A 212 1.22 4.91 -19.32
N PRO A 213 0.28 5.67 -19.92
CA PRO A 213 0.27 7.13 -19.83
C PRO A 213 -0.03 7.57 -18.39
N LEU A 214 0.24 8.84 -18.09
CA LEU A 214 -0.35 9.45 -16.90
C LEU A 214 -1.87 9.49 -17.08
N LEU A 215 -2.61 8.91 -16.13
CA LEU A 215 -4.06 8.97 -16.14
C LEU A 215 -4.51 10.24 -15.44
N VAL A 216 -5.40 11.00 -16.07
CA VAL A 216 -5.93 12.25 -15.53
C VAL A 216 -7.44 12.22 -15.63
N GLY A 217 -8.14 12.39 -14.51
CA GLY A 217 -9.60 12.33 -14.54
C GLY A 217 -10.27 12.57 -13.22
N ALA A 218 -11.59 12.49 -13.22
CA ALA A 218 -12.43 12.52 -12.03
C ALA A 218 -12.78 11.09 -11.58
N ALA A 219 -13.86 10.88 -10.82
CA ALA A 219 -14.21 9.55 -10.32
C ALA A 219 -14.59 8.56 -11.44
N GLY A 220 -15.12 9.03 -12.58
CA GLY A 220 -15.60 8.16 -13.67
C GLY A 220 -14.50 7.31 -14.29
N LEU A 221 -13.36 7.91 -14.69
CA LEU A 221 -12.25 7.15 -15.26
C LEU A 221 -11.65 6.16 -14.24
N ALA A 222 -11.48 6.55 -12.97
CA ALA A 222 -11.02 5.65 -11.92
C ALA A 222 -11.96 4.44 -11.76
N ASN A 223 -13.28 4.65 -11.82
CA ASN A 223 -14.27 3.58 -11.82
C ASN A 223 -14.21 2.71 -13.09
N ALA A 224 -13.75 3.21 -14.23
CA ALA A 224 -13.62 2.43 -15.45
C ALA A 224 -12.37 1.51 -15.47
N LEU A 225 -11.35 1.82 -14.66
CA LEU A 225 -10.10 1.04 -14.66
C LEU A 225 -10.31 -0.43 -14.24
N PRO A 226 -9.70 -1.39 -14.93
CA PRO A 226 -9.70 -2.80 -14.51
C PRO A 226 -9.02 -2.97 -13.15
N ALA A 227 -9.57 -3.81 -12.26
CA ALA A 227 -9.01 -4.04 -10.92
C ALA A 227 -7.52 -4.42 -10.93
N ALA A 228 -7.10 -5.20 -11.93
CA ALA A 228 -5.71 -5.64 -12.09
C ALA A 228 -4.70 -4.49 -12.25
N THR A 229 -5.12 -3.28 -12.66
CA THR A 229 -4.21 -2.14 -12.83
C THR A 229 -3.81 -1.50 -11.50
N PHE A 230 -4.63 -1.64 -10.46
CA PHE A 230 -4.41 -0.97 -9.17
C PHE A 230 -4.39 -1.91 -7.96
N MET A 231 -4.88 -3.15 -8.09
CA MET A 231 -4.79 -4.17 -7.04
C MET A 231 -3.56 -5.06 -7.22
N GLN A 232 -2.80 -5.26 -6.15
CA GLN A 232 -1.82 -6.36 -6.14
C GLN A 232 -2.58 -7.68 -6.19
N GLU A 233 -2.04 -8.67 -6.91
CA GLU A 233 -2.55 -10.03 -6.75
C GLU A 233 -2.40 -10.42 -5.28
N LYS A 234 -3.43 -11.02 -4.68
CA LYS A 234 -3.35 -11.54 -3.31
C LYS A 234 -2.21 -12.57 -3.31
N GLN A 235 -1.07 -12.20 -2.72
CA GLN A 235 0.04 -13.11 -2.50
C GLN A 235 -0.10 -13.72 -1.11
N GLU A 236 -0.02 -15.04 -1.04
CA GLU A 236 0.19 -15.74 0.23
C GLU A 236 1.59 -15.38 0.73
N LEU A 237 1.65 -14.46 1.69
CA LEU A 237 2.90 -14.04 2.31
C LEU A 237 3.23 -14.95 3.51
N PRO A 238 4.51 -15.22 3.77
CA PRO A 238 4.92 -16.11 4.85
C PRO A 238 4.67 -15.52 6.23
N VAL A 239 4.45 -16.39 7.21
CA VAL A 239 4.26 -16.02 8.61
C VAL A 239 5.61 -15.95 9.31
N LEU A 240 5.82 -14.88 10.08
CA LEU A 240 6.93 -14.79 11.03
C LEU A 240 6.47 -15.30 12.40
N VAL A 241 7.21 -16.27 12.94
CA VAL A 241 6.94 -16.85 14.25
C VAL A 241 8.06 -16.44 15.20
N VAL A 242 7.72 -15.82 16.31
CA VAL A 242 8.68 -15.45 17.37
C VAL A 242 8.46 -16.36 18.57
N ALA A 243 9.26 -17.40 18.66
CA ALA A 243 9.20 -18.44 19.67
C ALA A 243 10.27 -18.24 20.74
N GLY A 244 9.99 -17.33 21.69
CA GLY A 244 10.87 -17.08 22.84
C GLY A 244 10.54 -17.94 24.07
N SER A 245 9.41 -18.65 24.09
CA SER A 245 9.07 -19.55 25.19
C SER A 245 9.91 -20.83 25.17
N MET A 246 10.55 -21.14 26.30
CA MET A 246 11.27 -22.41 26.48
C MET A 246 10.33 -23.59 26.81
N SER A 247 9.00 -23.48 26.71
CA SER A 247 8.03 -24.54 27.06
C SER A 247 8.24 -25.82 26.24
N GLU A 248 7.95 -26.99 26.84
CA GLU A 248 7.94 -28.25 26.10
C GLU A 248 6.91 -28.22 24.97
N ALA A 249 5.74 -27.62 25.21
CA ALA A 249 4.70 -27.45 24.19
C ALA A 249 5.21 -26.65 22.98
N THR A 250 5.88 -25.52 23.19
CA THR A 250 6.45 -24.70 22.12
C THR A 250 7.54 -25.46 21.37
N ARG A 251 8.40 -26.21 22.07
CA ARG A 251 9.42 -27.07 21.45
C ARG A 251 8.80 -28.10 20.51
N ARG A 252 7.81 -28.89 20.99
CA ARG A 252 7.11 -29.90 20.19
C ARG A 252 6.39 -29.29 18.99
N GLN A 253 5.76 -28.12 19.16
CA GLN A 253 5.07 -27.40 18.09
C GLN A 253 6.03 -26.93 16.99
N VAL A 254 7.19 -26.40 17.35
CA VAL A 254 8.23 -26.01 16.38
C VAL A 254 8.81 -27.23 15.68
N GLU A 255 9.17 -28.28 16.43
CA GLU A 255 9.67 -29.54 15.85
C GLU A 255 8.65 -30.14 14.87
N LYS A 256 7.36 -30.14 15.21
CA LYS A 256 6.30 -30.62 14.34
C LYS A 256 6.23 -29.83 13.03
N ALA A 257 6.24 -28.50 13.09
CA ALA A 257 6.20 -27.64 11.91
C ALA A 257 7.41 -27.83 10.99
N VAL A 258 8.60 -27.98 11.56
CA VAL A 258 9.84 -28.25 10.81
C VAL A 258 9.82 -29.63 10.17
N CYS A 259 9.45 -30.68 10.92
CA CYS A 259 9.37 -32.04 10.42
C CYS A 259 8.36 -32.20 9.28
N GLN A 260 7.29 -31.39 9.28
CA GLN A 260 6.31 -31.36 8.18
C GLN A 260 6.73 -30.44 7.02
N GLY A 261 7.91 -29.81 7.10
CA GLY A 261 8.39 -28.88 6.06
C GLY A 261 7.57 -27.59 5.96
N ARG A 262 6.80 -27.24 6.99
CA ARG A 262 5.90 -26.07 6.99
C ARG A 262 6.62 -24.76 7.27
N ALA A 263 7.77 -24.80 7.94
CA ALA A 263 8.54 -23.61 8.25
C ALA A 263 10.05 -23.90 8.33
N LYS A 264 10.86 -22.87 8.17
CA LYS A 264 12.30 -22.87 8.47
C LYS A 264 12.56 -22.21 9.81
N VAL A 265 13.66 -22.59 10.44
CA VAL A 265 14.09 -22.04 11.73
C VAL A 265 15.30 -21.15 11.52
N VAL A 266 15.31 -20.02 12.20
CA VAL A 266 16.50 -19.22 12.50
C VAL A 266 16.71 -19.31 14.01
N ASP A 267 17.77 -20.00 14.40
CA ASP A 267 18.13 -20.14 15.80
C ASP A 267 18.79 -18.87 16.32
N ILE A 268 18.38 -18.46 17.53
CA ILE A 268 18.92 -17.30 18.23
C ILE A 268 19.72 -17.80 19.42
N ASP A 269 21.01 -17.47 19.44
CA ASP A 269 21.87 -17.80 20.58
C ASP A 269 21.63 -16.79 21.71
N ALA A 270 20.89 -17.21 22.73
CA ALA A 270 20.58 -16.36 23.89
C ALA A 270 21.84 -15.84 24.60
N ALA A 271 22.95 -16.60 24.60
CA ALA A 271 24.19 -16.16 25.23
C ALA A 271 24.87 -15.04 24.43
N ARG A 272 24.81 -15.11 23.10
CA ARG A 272 25.33 -14.04 22.22
C ARG A 272 24.46 -12.79 22.27
N LEU A 273 23.15 -12.96 22.40
CA LEU A 273 22.19 -11.85 22.43
C LEU A 273 22.30 -10.97 23.68
N VAL A 274 22.94 -11.48 24.73
CA VAL A 274 23.19 -10.74 25.98
C VAL A 274 24.66 -10.35 26.18
N ALA A 275 25.55 -10.83 25.30
CA ALA A 275 26.95 -10.47 25.29
C ALA A 275 27.17 -9.10 24.62
N SER A 276 28.40 -8.57 24.70
CA SER A 276 28.78 -7.33 24.01
C SER A 276 28.68 -7.44 22.47
N SER A 277 28.70 -8.66 21.93
CA SER A 277 28.52 -8.95 20.51
C SER A 277 27.06 -9.04 20.05
N PHE A 278 26.09 -8.66 20.88
CA PHE A 278 24.65 -8.82 20.58
C PHE A 278 24.25 -8.23 19.23
N ALA A 279 24.84 -7.11 18.82
CA ALA A 279 24.52 -6.47 17.54
C ALA A 279 24.81 -7.37 16.33
N GLN A 280 25.92 -8.11 16.35
CA GLN A 280 26.28 -9.05 15.28
C GLN A 280 25.31 -10.23 15.23
N GLU A 281 24.88 -10.74 16.39
CA GLU A 281 23.88 -11.80 16.46
C GLU A 281 22.53 -11.31 15.93
N MET A 282 22.09 -10.11 16.33
CA MET A 282 20.86 -9.51 15.81
C MET A 282 20.91 -9.36 14.29
N ASP A 283 21.97 -8.77 13.75
CA ASP A 283 22.10 -8.55 12.31
C ASP A 283 22.09 -9.87 11.53
N SER A 284 22.80 -10.89 12.01
CA SER A 284 22.81 -12.24 11.44
C SER A 284 21.42 -12.88 11.43
N VAL A 285 20.67 -12.79 12.53
CA VAL A 285 19.30 -13.33 12.64
C VAL A 285 18.35 -12.61 11.69
N ILE A 286 18.45 -11.28 11.62
CA ILE A 286 17.62 -10.45 10.73
C ILE A 286 17.89 -10.81 9.27
N GLU A 287 19.16 -10.89 8.85
CA GLU A 287 19.54 -11.23 7.49
C GLU A 287 19.01 -12.61 7.07
N GLN A 288 19.20 -13.63 7.92
CA GLN A 288 18.71 -14.98 7.67
C GLN A 288 17.19 -15.04 7.58
N ALA A 289 16.48 -14.36 8.49
CA ALA A 289 15.02 -14.33 8.50
C ALA A 289 14.48 -13.63 7.25
N CYS A 290 15.01 -12.47 6.89
CA CYS A 290 14.64 -11.74 5.68
C CYS A 290 14.89 -12.58 4.42
N ALA A 291 16.02 -13.29 4.35
CA ALA A 291 16.33 -14.18 3.23
C ALA A 291 15.27 -15.31 3.08
N GLN A 292 14.88 -15.96 4.19
CA GLN A 292 13.85 -17.00 4.16
C GLN A 292 12.46 -16.45 3.78
N LEU A 293 12.06 -15.32 4.37
CA LEU A 293 10.77 -14.67 4.08
C LEU A 293 10.69 -14.21 2.61
N SER A 294 11.79 -13.69 2.04
CA SER A 294 11.84 -13.31 0.63
C SER A 294 11.62 -14.48 -0.34
N GLN A 295 11.91 -15.70 0.11
CA GLN A 295 11.68 -16.96 -0.61
C GLN A 295 10.28 -17.55 -0.34
N GLN A 296 9.36 -16.78 0.26
CA GLN A 296 8.00 -17.20 0.60
C GLN A 296 7.96 -18.37 1.60
N GLN A 297 8.95 -18.48 2.48
CA GLN A 297 8.99 -19.54 3.51
C GLN A 297 8.56 -18.98 4.86
N HIS A 298 7.66 -19.68 5.57
CA HIS A 298 7.38 -19.36 6.97
C HIS A 298 8.67 -19.50 7.79
N THR A 299 8.93 -18.53 8.65
CA THR A 299 10.20 -18.44 9.40
C THR A 299 9.91 -18.40 10.89
N ILE A 300 10.60 -19.26 11.64
CA ILE A 300 10.53 -19.36 13.09
C ILE A 300 11.84 -18.86 13.69
N LEU A 301 11.75 -17.77 14.44
CA LEU A 301 12.80 -17.32 15.35
C LEU A 301 12.68 -18.11 16.65
N ARG A 302 13.73 -18.83 17.04
CA ARG A 302 13.70 -19.71 18.21
C ARG A 302 14.88 -19.47 19.13
N THR A 303 14.62 -19.25 20.43
CA THR A 303 15.68 -19.10 21.45
C THR A 303 16.04 -20.39 22.18
N SER A 304 15.21 -21.45 22.11
CA SER A 304 15.44 -22.73 22.77
C SER A 304 15.30 -23.90 21.80
N ARG A 305 16.39 -24.62 21.61
CA ARG A 305 16.57 -25.75 20.68
C ARG A 305 16.30 -27.08 21.36
N CYS A 306 16.78 -27.26 22.58
CA CYS A 306 16.72 -28.49 23.35
C CYS A 306 16.16 -28.23 24.76
N ALA A 307 15.85 -29.30 25.52
CA ALA A 307 15.31 -29.14 26.87
C ALA A 307 16.36 -28.59 27.84
N GLU A 308 17.62 -28.93 27.58
CA GLU A 308 18.81 -28.59 28.36
C GLU A 308 19.16 -27.09 28.29
N ASP A 309 18.66 -26.35 27.30
CA ASP A 309 18.87 -24.89 27.22
C ASP A 309 18.31 -24.18 28.46
N ARG A 310 17.29 -24.74 29.11
CA ARG A 310 16.74 -24.22 30.38
C ARG A 310 17.73 -24.33 31.53
N ASP A 311 18.51 -25.40 31.54
CA ASP A 311 19.49 -25.68 32.60
C ASP A 311 20.68 -24.71 32.51
N MET A 312 20.87 -24.09 31.34
CA MET A 312 21.92 -23.10 31.09
C MET A 312 21.56 -21.67 31.51
N ILE A 313 20.30 -21.40 31.86
CA ILE A 313 19.85 -20.06 32.24
C ILE A 313 20.57 -19.56 33.50
N ASP A 314 20.80 -20.42 34.49
CA ASP A 314 21.50 -20.00 35.73
C ASP A 314 22.96 -19.66 35.47
N THR A 315 23.63 -20.45 34.62
CA THR A 315 24.99 -20.16 34.16
C THR A 315 25.04 -18.85 33.38
N LEU A 316 24.06 -18.60 32.50
CA LEU A 316 24.00 -17.36 31.74
C LEU A 316 23.80 -16.16 32.66
N CYS A 317 22.84 -16.23 33.59
CA CYS A 317 22.60 -15.21 34.62
C CYS A 317 23.88 -14.88 35.40
N PHE A 318 24.61 -15.91 35.84
CA PHE A 318 25.88 -15.75 36.54
C PHE A 318 26.93 -15.03 35.68
N ASN A 319 27.09 -15.43 34.42
CA ASN A 319 28.09 -14.85 33.52
C ASN A 319 27.83 -13.37 33.20
N VAL A 320 26.57 -12.95 33.10
CA VAL A 320 26.20 -11.56 32.81
C VAL A 320 25.87 -10.73 34.06
N GLY A 321 25.89 -11.34 35.24
CA GLY A 321 25.57 -10.67 36.50
C GLY A 321 24.13 -10.16 36.60
N MET A 322 23.18 -10.85 35.95
CA MET A 322 21.76 -10.48 35.94
C MET A 322 20.92 -11.52 36.68
N SER A 323 19.80 -11.07 37.26
CA SER A 323 18.75 -11.98 37.71
C SER A 323 18.02 -12.62 36.52
N ARG A 324 17.32 -13.74 36.75
CA ARG A 324 16.50 -14.40 35.72
C ARG A 324 15.45 -13.45 35.11
N GLN A 325 14.88 -12.57 35.93
CA GLN A 325 13.91 -11.56 35.46
C GLN A 325 14.56 -10.57 34.49
N GLN A 326 15.68 -9.96 34.89
CA GLN A 326 16.42 -9.00 34.04
C GLN A 326 16.89 -9.64 32.73
N LEU A 327 17.34 -10.89 32.79
CA LEU A 327 17.73 -11.66 31.61
C LEU A 327 16.54 -11.86 30.66
N GLY A 328 15.38 -12.27 31.20
CA GLY A 328 14.16 -12.47 30.42
C GLY A 328 13.65 -11.18 29.77
N GLU A 329 13.66 -10.07 30.51
CA GLU A 329 13.30 -8.73 30.02
C GLU A 329 14.24 -8.26 28.91
N LEU A 330 15.54 -8.44 29.07
CA LEU A 330 16.52 -8.07 28.04
C LEU A 330 16.32 -8.90 26.76
N LEU A 331 16.17 -10.22 26.89
CA LEU A 331 15.97 -11.11 25.74
C LEU A 331 14.67 -10.79 25.00
N SER A 332 13.57 -10.55 25.72
CA SER A 332 12.28 -10.21 25.11
C SER A 332 12.34 -8.86 24.39
N GLN A 333 12.98 -7.85 24.99
CA GLN A 333 13.21 -6.55 24.34
C GLN A 333 13.99 -6.71 23.04
N ARG A 334 15.11 -7.46 23.06
CA ARG A 334 15.92 -7.71 21.86
C ARG A 334 15.16 -8.47 20.78
N LEU A 335 14.31 -9.43 21.15
CA LEU A 335 13.42 -10.11 20.20
C LEU A 335 12.39 -9.14 19.60
N GLY A 336 11.88 -8.18 20.37
CA GLY A 336 11.06 -7.09 19.88
C GLY A 336 11.78 -6.25 18.82
N GLU A 337 13.00 -5.81 19.12
CA GLU A 337 13.84 -5.04 18.19
C GLU A 337 14.18 -5.81 16.91
N ILE A 338 14.55 -7.10 17.03
CA ILE A 338 14.76 -7.99 15.87
C ILE A 338 13.49 -8.07 15.02
N THR A 339 12.33 -8.26 15.65
CA THR A 339 11.05 -8.40 14.95
C THR A 339 10.70 -7.13 14.18
N LEU A 340 10.86 -5.94 14.79
CA LEU A 340 10.66 -4.65 14.12
C LEU A 340 11.58 -4.53 12.88
N ARG A 341 12.88 -4.78 13.04
CA ARG A 341 13.86 -4.66 11.95
C ARG A 341 13.61 -5.66 10.81
N ILE A 342 13.10 -6.86 11.10
CA ILE A 342 12.67 -7.82 10.08
C ILE A 342 11.45 -7.29 9.32
N ILE A 343 10.43 -6.81 10.05
CA ILE A 343 9.20 -6.27 9.43
C ILE A 343 9.51 -5.05 8.58
N GLU A 344 10.51 -4.24 8.94
CA GLU A 344 10.97 -3.11 8.12
C GLU A 344 11.55 -3.55 6.76
N GLN A 345 12.18 -4.72 6.69
CA GLN A 345 12.95 -5.18 5.53
C GLN A 345 12.23 -6.28 4.71
N ALA A 346 11.30 -7.00 5.30
CA ALA A 346 10.59 -8.12 4.68
C ALA A 346 9.07 -8.00 4.81
N ARG A 347 8.34 -8.56 3.84
CA ARG A 347 6.89 -8.66 3.88
C ARG A 347 6.47 -9.96 4.53
N ILE A 348 5.50 -9.90 5.45
CA ILE A 348 4.95 -11.07 6.14
C ILE A 348 3.43 -11.10 6.01
N GLY A 349 2.89 -12.32 6.03
CA GLY A 349 1.47 -12.60 6.02
C GLY A 349 0.81 -12.41 7.38
N GLY A 350 1.58 -12.59 8.44
CA GLY A 350 1.12 -12.41 9.81
C GLY A 350 2.23 -12.75 10.79
N LEU A 351 1.92 -12.55 12.07
CA LEU A 351 2.86 -12.68 13.16
C LEU A 351 2.32 -13.68 14.19
N PHE A 352 3.11 -14.69 14.55
CA PHE A 352 2.78 -15.61 15.64
C PHE A 352 3.76 -15.40 16.79
N LEU A 353 3.25 -15.04 17.96
CA LEU A 353 4.04 -14.74 19.15
C LEU A 353 3.77 -15.79 20.22
N THR A 354 4.82 -16.48 20.70
CA THR A 354 4.66 -17.41 21.83
C THR A 354 5.57 -17.13 23.00
N GLY A 355 4.93 -17.03 24.17
CA GLY A 355 5.48 -16.47 25.40
C GLY A 355 4.80 -15.13 25.71
N GLY A 356 4.30 -14.96 26.94
CA GLY A 356 3.59 -13.73 27.33
C GLY A 356 4.50 -12.51 27.23
N ASP A 357 5.70 -12.61 27.80
CA ASP A 357 6.70 -11.52 27.78
C ASP A 357 7.15 -11.17 26.36
N ILE A 358 7.22 -12.19 25.49
CA ILE A 358 7.58 -12.02 24.07
C ILE A 358 6.48 -11.25 23.34
N ALA A 359 5.22 -11.63 23.54
CA ALA A 359 4.10 -10.95 22.92
C ALA A 359 4.06 -9.47 23.33
N THR A 360 4.26 -9.18 24.62
CA THR A 360 4.31 -7.82 25.16
C THR A 360 5.50 -7.02 24.60
N ALA A 361 6.70 -7.58 24.59
CA ALA A 361 7.89 -6.88 24.11
C ALA A 361 7.84 -6.57 22.61
N VAL A 362 7.33 -7.52 21.81
CA VAL A 362 7.13 -7.29 20.37
C VAL A 362 6.03 -6.26 20.11
N ALA A 363 4.92 -6.31 20.84
CA ALA A 363 3.87 -5.29 20.75
C ALA A 363 4.43 -3.90 21.07
N SER A 364 5.22 -3.77 22.14
CA SER A 364 5.86 -2.51 22.51
C SER A 364 6.85 -2.01 21.46
N ALA A 365 7.68 -2.88 20.90
CA ALA A 365 8.65 -2.51 19.86
C ALA A 365 7.97 -2.01 18.59
N LEU A 366 6.80 -2.56 18.26
CA LEU A 366 5.99 -2.15 17.10
C LEU A 366 5.10 -0.94 17.38
N GLY A 367 5.18 -0.35 18.58
CA GLY A 367 4.38 0.81 18.98
C GLY A 367 2.90 0.50 19.25
N ALA A 368 2.53 -0.77 19.42
CA ALA A 368 1.13 -1.15 19.60
C ALA A 368 0.55 -0.62 20.93
N GLU A 369 -0.58 0.07 20.83
CA GLU A 369 -1.32 0.61 21.98
C GLU A 369 -2.39 -0.36 22.52
N GLY A 370 -2.66 -1.44 21.79
CA GLY A 370 -3.66 -2.43 22.16
C GLY A 370 -3.72 -3.62 21.21
N TYR A 371 -4.62 -4.55 21.50
CA TYR A 371 -4.85 -5.76 20.71
C TYR A 371 -6.35 -5.98 20.49
N ARG A 372 -6.78 -5.92 19.23
CA ARG A 372 -8.15 -6.15 18.82
C ARG A 372 -8.32 -7.63 18.48
N ILE A 373 -9.05 -8.37 19.31
CA ILE A 373 -9.32 -9.79 19.11
C ILE A 373 -10.42 -9.97 18.07
N HIS A 374 -10.17 -10.77 17.04
CA HIS A 374 -11.12 -11.05 15.96
C HIS A 374 -11.69 -12.46 16.05
N SER A 375 -10.83 -13.44 16.34
CA SER A 375 -11.18 -14.86 16.30
C SER A 375 -10.25 -15.68 17.19
N GLU A 376 -10.49 -16.98 17.23
CA GLU A 376 -9.70 -17.95 17.96
C GLU A 376 -9.21 -19.03 16.99
N VAL A 377 -7.89 -19.27 16.97
CA VAL A 377 -7.26 -20.30 16.12
C VAL A 377 -7.48 -21.69 16.72
N ALA A 378 -7.33 -21.77 18.04
CA ALA A 378 -7.53 -22.94 18.87
C ALA A 378 -7.81 -22.46 20.31
N PRO A 379 -8.34 -23.30 21.22
CA PRO A 379 -8.72 -22.86 22.56
C PRO A 379 -7.64 -22.05 23.30
N CYS A 380 -8.00 -20.83 23.69
CA CYS A 380 -7.15 -19.82 24.32
C CYS A 380 -5.99 -19.27 23.45
N ILE A 381 -6.11 -19.36 22.12
CA ILE A 381 -5.13 -18.86 21.16
C ILE A 381 -5.81 -17.85 20.23
N PRO A 382 -5.91 -16.57 20.65
CA PRO A 382 -6.59 -15.56 19.88
C PRO A 382 -5.80 -15.14 18.63
N CYS A 383 -6.52 -14.85 17.56
CA CYS A 383 -6.03 -14.09 16.41
C CYS A 383 -6.70 -12.71 16.39
N GLY A 384 -5.90 -11.68 16.20
CA GLY A 384 -6.31 -10.28 16.28
C GLY A 384 -5.45 -9.38 15.40
N THR A 385 -5.55 -8.07 15.61
CA THR A 385 -4.60 -7.08 15.06
C THR A 385 -4.13 -6.16 16.17
N PHE A 386 -2.90 -5.66 16.07
CA PHE A 386 -2.44 -4.60 16.96
C PHE A 386 -3.14 -3.28 16.62
N VAL A 387 -3.29 -2.41 17.62
CA VAL A 387 -3.91 -1.08 17.48
C VAL A 387 -2.80 -0.04 17.42
N ASN A 388 -2.87 0.88 16.45
CA ASN A 388 -1.92 2.00 16.27
C ASN A 388 -0.46 1.56 16.21
N SER A 389 -0.17 0.50 15.45
CA SER A 389 1.19 -0.04 15.28
C SER A 389 1.65 0.00 13.84
N GLU A 390 2.94 -0.27 13.62
CA GLU A 390 3.54 -0.44 12.29
C GLU A 390 2.91 -1.56 11.42
N ILE A 391 2.04 -2.38 12.04
CA ILE A 391 1.37 -3.53 11.43
C ILE A 391 -0.11 -3.64 11.84
N ASP A 392 -0.79 -2.50 12.02
CA ASP A 392 -2.15 -2.43 12.55
C ASP A 392 -3.22 -3.18 11.71
N ASP A 393 -2.85 -3.58 10.49
CA ASP A 393 -3.65 -4.35 9.55
C ASP A 393 -3.20 -5.82 9.38
N LEU A 394 -2.13 -6.27 10.04
CA LEU A 394 -1.63 -7.65 9.97
C LEU A 394 -2.25 -8.54 11.07
N PRO A 395 -2.62 -9.80 10.75
CA PRO A 395 -3.06 -10.75 11.76
C PRO A 395 -1.89 -11.09 12.68
N VAL A 396 -2.14 -10.94 13.97
CA VAL A 396 -1.23 -11.33 15.04
C VAL A 396 -1.92 -12.42 15.84
N ILE A 397 -1.22 -13.54 16.05
CA ILE A 397 -1.65 -14.64 16.90
C ILE A 397 -0.76 -14.64 18.13
N THR A 398 -1.35 -14.72 19.32
CA THR A 398 -0.60 -14.81 20.57
C THR A 398 -0.90 -16.13 21.28
N LYS A 399 0.13 -16.78 21.82
CA LYS A 399 0.01 -18.05 22.54
C LYS A 399 0.85 -18.05 23.80
N ALA A 400 0.22 -18.30 24.94
CA ALA A 400 0.94 -18.62 26.16
C ALA A 400 1.82 -19.87 25.98
N GLY A 401 3.02 -19.87 26.58
CA GLY A 401 4.03 -20.90 26.33
C GLY A 401 3.52 -22.33 26.47
N GLY A 402 2.78 -22.64 27.54
CA GLY A 402 2.30 -23.99 27.85
C GLY A 402 1.03 -24.45 27.12
N PHE A 403 0.44 -23.63 26.25
CA PHE A 403 -0.85 -23.91 25.62
C PHE A 403 -0.72 -24.57 24.24
N GLY A 404 -1.81 -25.22 23.82
CA GLY A 404 -1.98 -25.82 22.50
C GLY A 404 -1.56 -27.28 22.40
N SER A 405 -2.09 -27.98 21.38
CA SER A 405 -1.63 -29.28 20.91
C SER A 405 -0.29 -29.17 20.16
N ASP A 406 0.31 -30.30 19.81
CA ASP A 406 1.53 -30.33 18.97
C ASP A 406 1.31 -29.78 17.55
N THR A 407 0.06 -29.74 17.06
CA THR A 407 -0.30 -29.19 15.73
C THR A 407 -0.53 -27.68 15.74
N THR A 408 -0.69 -27.08 16.91
CA THR A 408 -1.10 -25.67 17.08
C THR A 408 -0.36 -24.68 16.19
N LEU A 409 0.97 -24.82 16.07
CA LEU A 409 1.74 -23.93 15.21
C LEU A 409 1.39 -24.12 13.73
N CYS A 410 1.25 -25.36 13.27
CA CYS A 410 0.83 -25.66 11.89
C CYS A 410 -0.60 -25.16 11.63
N ASP A 411 -1.50 -25.32 12.60
CA ASP A 411 -2.88 -24.84 12.52
C ASP A 411 -2.92 -23.32 12.40
N ALA A 412 -2.06 -22.60 13.15
CA ALA A 412 -1.91 -21.16 13.06
C ALA A 412 -1.31 -20.67 11.72
N LEU A 413 -0.32 -21.39 11.18
CA LEU A 413 0.21 -21.08 9.85
C LEU A 413 -0.89 -21.23 8.78
N TYR A 414 -1.63 -22.34 8.82
CA TYR A 414 -2.74 -22.61 7.92
C TYR A 414 -3.87 -21.57 8.06
N PHE A 415 -4.19 -21.19 9.30
CA PHE A 415 -5.20 -20.16 9.58
C PHE A 415 -4.87 -18.84 8.87
N ILE A 416 -3.61 -18.39 8.93
CA ILE A 416 -3.18 -17.16 8.23
C ILE A 416 -3.22 -17.36 6.71
N GLU A 417 -2.76 -18.49 6.18
CA GLU A 417 -2.84 -18.80 4.75
C GLU A 417 -4.30 -18.69 4.23
N GLU A 418 -5.28 -19.24 4.95
CA GLU A 418 -6.69 -19.16 4.56
C GLU A 418 -7.24 -17.74 4.54
N MET A 419 -6.77 -16.86 5.44
CA MET A 419 -7.16 -15.44 5.42
C MET A 419 -6.76 -14.74 4.12
N TYR A 420 -5.74 -15.24 3.41
CA TYR A 420 -5.32 -14.72 2.11
C TYR A 420 -5.98 -15.43 0.93
N ARG A 421 -6.45 -16.67 1.11
CA ARG A 421 -7.18 -17.45 0.09
C ARG A 421 -8.67 -17.05 -0.03
N GLY A 422 -9.22 -16.37 0.97
CA GLY A 422 -10.64 -15.99 1.01
C GLY A 422 -11.03 -14.92 -0.03
N ASN A 423 -11.88 -15.35 -0.98
CA ASN A 423 -12.76 -14.63 -1.92
C ASN A 423 -12.39 -13.17 -2.25
#